data_AF-F0RN32-F1
#
_entry.id   AF-F0RN32-F1
#
_cell.length_a   1.000
_cell.length_b   1.000
_cell.length_c   1.000
_cell.angle_alpha   90.00
_cell.angle_beta   90.00
_cell.angle_gamma   90.00
#
_symmetry.space_group_name_H-M   'P 1'
#
loop_
_entity.id
_entity.type
_entity.pdbx_description
1 polymer ?
#
loop_
_entity_poly.entity_id
_entity_poly.type
_entity_poly.pdbx_seq_one_letter_code
_entity_poly.pdbx_strand_id
1 'polypeptide(L)'
;MIAGNFAVFPFLSVLQMLMASGHSGRLDIRSRARTGQLWLREGTIVHACAGQLEGESAMQLLTTTEDGEFHFGGSEAAPGETLLLSGDLALRQLFQEAEAWKPLLAEYSDWSRPFDFTDQWSGRLPVGRRQFQVLRGVERGLTISEMVDQGGLAPRMLLGTLQQFQQAGLIAPRH
;
A
#
# COMPACT_ATOMS: atom_id res chain seq x y z
N MET A 1 -16.20 16.51 13.62
CA MET A 1 -15.84 15.08 13.57
C MET A 1 -16.59 14.49 12.39
N ILE A 2 -15.90 13.83 11.46
CA ILE A 2 -16.50 13.24 10.24
C ILE A 2 -16.31 11.74 10.34
N ALA A 3 -17.34 10.95 10.08
CA ALA A 3 -17.25 9.49 10.09
C ALA A 3 -18.13 8.91 9.00
N GLY A 4 -17.81 7.69 8.56
CA GLY A 4 -18.56 7.02 7.52
C GLY A 4 -17.95 5.68 7.15
N ASN A 5 -18.36 5.18 5.98
CA ASN A 5 -17.90 3.90 5.45
C ASN A 5 -17.37 4.07 4.03
N PHE A 6 -16.24 3.42 3.71
CA PHE A 6 -15.60 3.53 2.40
C PHE A 6 -16.40 2.91 1.26
N ALA A 7 -17.30 1.97 1.55
CA ALA A 7 -18.24 1.43 0.55
C ALA A 7 -19.26 2.48 0.07
N VAL A 8 -19.51 3.53 0.86
CA VAL A 8 -20.41 4.64 0.51
C VAL A 8 -19.63 5.86 0.03
N PHE A 9 -18.52 6.17 0.71
CA PHE A 9 -17.65 7.30 0.40
C PHE A 9 -16.24 6.78 0.09
N PRO A 10 -15.89 6.57 -1.19
CA PRO A 10 -14.60 5.99 -1.56
C PRO A 10 -13.42 6.73 -0.94
N PHE A 11 -12.38 5.99 -0.57
CA PHE A 11 -11.22 6.51 0.17
C PHE A 11 -10.61 7.78 -0.46
N LEU A 12 -10.35 7.76 -1.78
CA LEU A 12 -9.79 8.91 -2.48
C LEU A 12 -10.74 10.11 -2.54
N SER A 13 -12.06 9.89 -2.57
CA SER A 13 -13.06 10.96 -2.50
C SER A 13 -13.10 11.61 -1.12
N VAL A 14 -12.95 10.81 -0.05
CA VAL A 14 -12.81 11.34 1.32
C VAL A 14 -11.54 12.19 1.43
N LEU A 15 -10.40 11.71 0.93
CA LEU A 15 -9.16 12.49 0.92
C LEU A 15 -9.31 13.79 0.14
N GLN A 16 -9.90 13.75 -1.06
CA GLN A 16 -10.18 14.94 -1.87
C GLN A 16 -10.94 15.99 -1.07
N MET A 17 -12.03 15.58 -0.41
CA MET A 17 -12.85 16.48 0.41
C MET A 17 -12.04 17.07 1.57
N LEU A 18 -11.28 16.26 2.30
CA LEU A 18 -10.47 16.73 3.45
C LEU A 18 -9.35 17.69 3.03
N MET A 19 -8.70 17.42 1.89
CA MET A 19 -7.67 18.29 1.34
C MET A 19 -8.26 19.62 0.85
N ALA A 20 -9.37 19.59 0.11
CA ALA A 20 -10.01 20.79 -0.45
C ALA A 20 -10.62 21.71 0.62
N SER A 21 -11.06 21.15 1.74
CA SER A 21 -11.62 21.91 2.87
C SER A 21 -10.55 22.50 3.80
N GLY A 22 -9.27 22.17 3.60
CA GLY A 22 -8.18 22.63 4.46
C GLY A 22 -8.22 22.02 5.87
N HIS A 23 -8.88 20.87 6.06
CA HIS A 23 -9.01 20.26 7.37
C HIS A 23 -7.66 19.79 7.92
N SER A 24 -7.51 19.91 9.25
CA SER A 24 -6.40 19.35 10.02
C SER A 24 -6.94 18.29 10.98
N GLY A 25 -6.19 17.22 11.17
CA GLY A 25 -6.57 16.13 12.07
C GLY A 25 -6.08 14.77 11.57
N ARG A 26 -6.54 13.72 12.24
CA ARG A 26 -6.22 12.34 11.89
C ARG A 26 -7.42 11.64 11.27
N LEU A 27 -7.20 10.92 10.19
CA LEU A 27 -8.11 9.96 9.59
C LEU A 27 -7.72 8.56 10.07
N ASP A 28 -8.54 7.94 10.90
CA ASP A 28 -8.44 6.54 11.31
C ASP A 28 -9.23 5.66 10.33
N ILE A 29 -8.59 4.59 9.84
CA ILE A 29 -9.13 3.65 8.84
C ILE A 29 -9.20 2.25 9.45
N ARG A 30 -10.38 1.64 9.40
CA ARG A 30 -10.63 0.30 9.93
C ARG A 30 -11.43 -0.53 8.92
N SER A 31 -10.73 -1.40 8.20
CA SER A 31 -11.34 -2.44 7.36
C SER A 31 -10.82 -3.82 7.75
N ARG A 32 -11.46 -4.88 7.23
CA ARG A 32 -11.03 -6.25 7.48
C ARG A 32 -9.65 -6.53 6.88
N ALA A 33 -9.38 -5.94 5.71
CA ALA A 33 -8.14 -6.15 4.98
C ALA A 33 -7.05 -5.13 5.36
N ARG A 34 -7.43 -3.93 5.82
CA ARG A 34 -6.53 -2.79 6.00
C ARG A 34 -6.89 -2.00 7.24
N THR A 35 -5.89 -1.71 8.06
CA THR A 35 -6.00 -0.74 9.15
C THR A 35 -4.86 0.25 9.03
N GLY A 36 -5.15 1.52 9.25
CA GLY A 36 -4.11 2.53 9.21
C GLY A 36 -4.62 3.90 9.56
N GLN A 37 -3.71 4.86 9.52
CA GLN A 37 -3.95 6.22 9.96
C GLN A 37 -3.27 7.19 9.01
N LEU A 38 -3.87 8.35 8.84
CA LEU A 38 -3.35 9.41 7.99
C LEU A 38 -3.57 10.76 8.67
N TRP A 39 -2.55 11.61 8.64
CA TRP A 39 -2.59 12.93 9.28
C TRP A 39 -2.61 14.01 8.23
N LEU A 40 -3.54 14.95 8.40
CA LEU A 40 -3.63 16.16 7.62
C LEU A 40 -3.30 17.39 8.47
N ARG A 41 -2.61 18.34 7.85
CA ARG A 41 -2.36 19.68 8.37
C ARG A 41 -2.73 20.68 7.29
N GLU A 42 -3.76 21.47 7.53
CA GLU A 42 -4.26 22.51 6.63
C GLU A 42 -4.52 21.97 5.21
N GLY A 43 -5.17 20.81 5.10
CA GLY A 43 -5.46 20.15 3.81
C GLY A 43 -4.25 19.48 3.15
N THR A 44 -3.08 19.48 3.80
CA THR A 44 -1.87 18.76 3.36
C THR A 44 -1.76 17.44 4.10
N ILE A 45 -1.59 16.33 3.39
CA ILE A 45 -1.28 15.04 4.00
C ILE A 45 0.21 15.05 4.37
N VAL A 46 0.49 14.96 5.67
CA VAL A 46 1.86 15.07 6.22
C VAL A 46 2.44 13.72 6.64
N HIS A 47 1.57 12.75 6.93
CA HIS A 47 2.00 11.42 7.37
C HIS A 47 0.90 10.39 7.11
N ALA A 48 1.32 9.15 6.90
CA ALA A 48 0.44 7.99 6.80
C ALA A 48 1.14 6.77 7.38
N CYS A 49 0.40 5.89 8.04
CA CYS A 49 0.88 4.60 8.49
C CYS A 49 -0.15 3.49 8.25
N ALA A 50 0.33 2.28 7.97
CA ALA A 50 -0.50 1.09 7.80
C ALA A 50 0.33 -0.15 8.20
N GLY A 51 -0.02 -0.76 9.33
CA GLY A 51 0.82 -1.81 9.92
C GLY A 51 2.21 -1.25 10.28
N GLN A 52 3.26 -1.84 9.71
CA GLN A 52 4.65 -1.38 9.87
C GLN A 52 5.10 -0.41 8.76
N LEU A 53 4.22 -0.09 7.80
CA LEU A 53 4.52 0.84 6.73
C LEU A 53 4.26 2.28 7.18
N GLU A 54 5.07 3.18 6.66
CA GLU A 54 4.90 4.63 6.80
C GLU A 54 5.03 5.34 5.44
N GLY A 55 4.57 6.59 5.40
CA GLY A 55 4.71 7.47 4.25
C GLY A 55 4.10 6.92 2.97
N GLU A 56 4.84 6.98 1.88
CA GLU A 56 4.35 6.57 0.56
C GLU A 56 3.93 5.10 0.51
N SER A 57 4.64 4.22 1.23
CA SER A 57 4.32 2.79 1.25
C SER A 57 3.00 2.51 1.97
N ALA A 58 2.76 3.23 3.07
CA ALA A 58 1.47 3.17 3.76
C ALA A 58 0.36 3.79 2.92
N MET A 59 0.60 4.96 2.33
CA MET A 59 -0.34 5.65 1.45
C MET A 59 -0.77 4.74 0.30
N GLN A 60 0.21 4.08 -0.32
CA GLN A 60 -0.03 3.04 -1.31
C GLN A 60 -1.00 1.98 -0.78
N LEU A 61 -0.68 1.34 0.35
CA LEU A 61 -1.55 0.28 0.86
C LEU A 61 -2.97 0.79 1.18
N LEU A 62 -3.11 2.01 1.71
CA LEU A 62 -4.39 2.61 2.06
C LEU A 62 -5.25 2.98 0.85
N THR A 63 -4.68 3.32 -0.31
CA THR A 63 -5.49 3.57 -1.54
C THR A 63 -6.20 2.32 -2.04
N THR A 64 -5.81 1.13 -1.59
CA THR A 64 -6.47 -0.15 -1.89
C THR A 64 -7.71 -0.41 -1.02
N THR A 65 -8.06 0.51 -0.11
CA THR A 65 -9.22 0.36 0.79
C THR A 65 -10.52 0.61 0.03
N GLU A 66 -11.28 -0.46 -0.20
CA GLU A 66 -12.59 -0.41 -0.87
C GLU A 66 -13.77 -0.41 0.13
N ASP A 67 -13.55 -0.92 1.34
CA ASP A 67 -14.57 -1.06 2.38
C ASP A 67 -14.04 -0.67 3.77
N GLY A 68 -14.93 -0.73 4.77
CA GLY A 68 -14.60 -0.47 6.16
C GLY A 68 -14.98 0.94 6.62
N GLU A 69 -14.76 1.19 7.91
CA GLU A 69 -15.15 2.43 8.57
C GLU A 69 -13.99 3.42 8.61
N PHE A 70 -14.34 4.70 8.57
CA PHE A 70 -13.39 5.78 8.78
C PHE A 70 -13.89 6.79 9.79
N HIS A 71 -12.95 7.38 10.51
CA HIS A 71 -13.20 8.44 11.47
C HIS A 71 -12.14 9.53 11.30
N PHE A 72 -12.58 10.75 11.01
CA PHE A 72 -11.71 11.92 10.92
C PHE A 72 -11.99 12.89 12.06
N GLY A 73 -10.92 13.22 12.78
CA GLY A 73 -10.93 14.19 13.86
C GLY A 73 -9.68 14.10 14.72
N GLY A 74 -9.80 14.59 15.95
CA GLY A 74 -8.69 14.61 16.90
C GLY A 74 -7.67 15.72 16.60
N SER A 75 -6.92 16.08 17.64
CA SER A 75 -5.83 17.05 17.60
C SER A 75 -4.48 16.38 17.84
N GLU A 76 -4.40 15.06 17.64
CA GLU A 76 -3.17 14.32 17.85
C GLU A 76 -2.16 14.67 16.76
N ALA A 77 -0.95 15.03 17.18
CA ALA A 77 0.13 15.34 16.25
C ALA A 77 0.52 14.09 15.45
N ALA A 78 0.98 14.31 14.22
CA ALA A 78 1.56 13.23 13.44
C ALA A 78 2.83 12.71 14.14
N PRO A 79 3.04 11.39 14.25
CA PRO A 79 4.24 10.83 14.85
C PRO A 79 5.52 11.10 14.03
N GLY A 80 5.36 11.48 12.76
CA GLY A 80 6.44 11.96 11.89
C GLY A 80 5.90 12.81 10.75
N GLU A 81 6.81 13.30 9.90
CA GLU A 81 6.48 14.01 8.65
C GLU A 81 7.15 13.25 7.50
N THR A 82 6.42 12.28 6.94
CA THR A 82 6.93 11.37 5.90
C THR A 82 6.35 11.67 4.53
N LEU A 83 5.40 12.59 4.44
CA LEU A 83 4.69 12.97 3.23
C LEU A 83 4.58 14.49 3.14
N LEU A 84 4.43 14.98 1.92
CA LEU A 84 4.07 16.37 1.64
C LEU A 84 3.16 16.38 0.42
N LEU A 85 1.91 15.97 0.61
CA LEU A 85 0.92 15.87 -0.47
C LEU A 85 -0.17 16.93 -0.28
N SER A 86 -0.21 17.92 -1.17
CA SER A 86 -1.16 19.02 -1.12
C SER A 86 -1.67 19.42 -2.51
N GLY A 87 -2.86 19.99 -2.53
CA GLY A 87 -3.49 20.52 -3.74
C GLY A 87 -3.89 19.48 -4.78
N ASP A 88 -4.41 19.98 -5.90
CA ASP A 88 -5.03 19.16 -6.95
C ASP A 88 -4.04 18.24 -7.66
N LEU A 89 -2.77 18.65 -7.82
CA LEU A 89 -1.77 17.85 -8.52
C LEU A 89 -1.47 16.56 -7.77
N ALA A 90 -1.26 16.64 -6.45
CA ALA A 90 -1.02 15.47 -5.61
C ALA A 90 -2.22 14.54 -5.61
N LEU A 91 -3.44 15.09 -5.55
CA LEU A 91 -4.65 14.29 -5.60
C LEU A 91 -4.79 13.55 -6.94
N ARG A 92 -4.59 14.23 -8.07
CA ARG A 92 -4.62 13.59 -9.40
C ARG A 92 -3.59 12.47 -9.52
N GLN A 93 -2.38 12.68 -8.98
CA GLN A 93 -1.35 11.65 -8.95
C GLN A 93 -1.79 10.43 -8.15
N LEU A 94 -2.38 10.62 -6.96
CA LEU A 94 -2.94 9.53 -6.15
C LEU A 94 -4.03 8.74 -6.88
N PHE A 95 -4.94 9.42 -7.58
CA PHE A 95 -5.94 8.76 -8.41
C PHE A 95 -5.32 7.93 -9.53
N GLN A 96 -4.36 8.51 -10.28
CA GLN A 96 -3.68 7.79 -11.36
C GLN A 96 -2.91 6.58 -10.85
N GLU A 97 -2.24 6.70 -9.70
CA GLU A 97 -1.51 5.60 -9.08
C GLU A 97 -2.43 4.49 -8.60
N ALA A 98 -3.57 4.83 -7.99
CA ALA A 98 -4.57 3.86 -7.56
C ALA A 98 -5.15 3.09 -8.75
N GLU A 99 -5.51 3.79 -9.84
CA GLU A 99 -5.98 3.13 -11.08
C GLU A 99 -4.91 2.21 -11.69
N ALA A 100 -3.65 2.68 -11.74
CA ALA A 100 -2.55 1.89 -12.29
C ALA A 100 -2.20 0.65 -11.44
N TRP A 101 -2.63 0.60 -10.18
CA TRP A 101 -2.43 -0.55 -9.32
C TRP A 101 -3.54 -1.61 -9.48
N LYS A 102 -4.76 -1.24 -9.88
CA LYS A 102 -5.88 -2.19 -9.99
C LYS A 102 -5.57 -3.49 -10.75
N PRO A 103 -4.92 -3.47 -11.94
CA PRO A 103 -4.62 -4.70 -12.66
C PRO A 103 -3.67 -5.63 -11.87
N LEU A 104 -2.69 -5.04 -11.18
CA LEU A 104 -1.73 -5.78 -10.38
C LEU A 104 -2.39 -6.36 -9.12
N LEU A 105 -3.32 -5.64 -8.48
CA LEU A 105 -4.11 -6.21 -7.36
C LEU A 105 -5.03 -7.35 -7.81
N ALA A 106 -5.62 -7.25 -9.00
CA ALA A 106 -6.46 -8.31 -9.53
C ALA A 106 -5.66 -9.60 -9.81
N GLU A 107 -4.43 -9.46 -10.32
CA GLU A 107 -3.51 -10.59 -10.51
C GLU A 107 -3.11 -11.23 -9.16
N TYR A 108 -2.84 -10.40 -8.15
CA TYR A 108 -2.47 -10.83 -6.79
C TYR A 108 -3.62 -10.60 -5.82
N SER A 109 -4.75 -11.29 -6.03
CA SER A 109 -5.93 -11.18 -5.15
C SER A 109 -5.78 -11.92 -3.82
N ASP A 110 -4.93 -12.95 -3.75
CA ASP A 110 -4.63 -13.71 -2.53
C ASP A 110 -3.23 -13.40 -2.00
N TRP A 111 -3.16 -12.52 -0.99
CA TRP A 111 -1.90 -12.12 -0.37
C TRP A 111 -1.39 -13.13 0.67
N SER A 112 -2.18 -14.16 0.98
CA SER A 112 -1.82 -15.25 1.89
C SER A 112 -1.16 -16.43 1.18
N ARG A 113 -1.08 -16.38 -0.15
CA ARG A 113 -0.47 -17.44 -0.95
C ARG A 113 1.03 -17.21 -1.12
N PRO A 114 1.90 -18.15 -0.69
CA PRO A 114 3.34 -18.05 -0.92
C PRO A 114 3.70 -18.45 -2.34
N PHE A 115 4.95 -18.18 -2.71
CA PHE A 115 5.55 -18.56 -4.00
C PHE A 115 6.64 -19.60 -3.79
N ASP A 116 6.86 -20.44 -4.80
CA ASP A 116 7.98 -21.36 -4.89
C ASP A 116 8.84 -21.06 -6.11
N PHE A 117 10.13 -21.35 -6.00
CA PHE A 117 11.01 -21.39 -7.16
C PHE A 117 10.63 -22.55 -8.08
N THR A 118 10.69 -22.32 -9.37
CA THR A 118 10.50 -23.37 -10.37
C THR A 118 11.84 -24.03 -10.71
N ASP A 119 11.80 -25.13 -11.47
CA ASP A 119 12.99 -25.79 -12.01
C ASP A 119 13.81 -24.90 -12.97
N GLN A 120 13.23 -23.78 -13.44
CA GLN A 120 13.93 -22.82 -14.29
C GLN A 120 14.87 -21.90 -13.48
N TRP A 121 14.72 -21.85 -12.15
CA TRP A 121 15.60 -21.07 -11.29
C TRP A 121 16.98 -21.73 -11.15
N SER A 122 17.99 -21.11 -11.75
CA SER A 122 19.37 -21.63 -11.75
C SER A 122 20.30 -21.01 -10.69
N GLY A 123 19.82 -20.05 -9.88
CA GLY A 123 20.61 -19.36 -8.86
C GLY A 123 21.78 -18.50 -9.37
N ARG A 124 21.97 -18.41 -10.69
CA ARG A 124 23.10 -17.72 -11.35
C ARG A 124 22.75 -16.38 -11.97
N LEU A 125 21.52 -15.91 -11.78
CA LEU A 125 21.04 -14.64 -12.31
C LEU A 125 21.59 -13.48 -11.45
N PRO A 126 22.27 -12.48 -12.06
CA PRO A 126 22.62 -11.27 -11.32
C PRO A 126 21.34 -10.53 -10.96
N VAL A 127 21.08 -10.40 -9.67
CA VAL A 127 19.90 -9.71 -9.14
C VAL A 127 20.31 -8.47 -8.37
N GLY A 128 19.56 -7.39 -8.54
CA GLY A 128 19.74 -6.18 -7.74
C GLY A 128 19.30 -6.39 -6.29
N ARG A 129 19.67 -5.48 -5.38
CA ARG A 129 19.32 -5.56 -3.95
C ARG A 129 17.82 -5.76 -3.69
N ARG A 130 16.96 -5.03 -4.42
CA ARG A 130 15.49 -5.16 -4.33
C ARG A 130 15.02 -6.55 -4.73
N GLN A 131 15.48 -7.03 -5.88
CA GLN A 131 15.14 -8.36 -6.40
C GLN A 131 15.59 -9.45 -5.42
N PHE A 132 16.82 -9.35 -4.91
CA PHE A 132 17.35 -10.28 -3.91
C PHE A 132 16.47 -10.32 -2.64
N GLN A 133 15.98 -9.17 -2.18
CA GLN A 133 15.11 -9.12 -1.01
C GLN A 133 13.78 -9.83 -1.24
N VAL A 134 13.17 -9.66 -2.41
CA VAL A 134 11.94 -10.38 -2.79
C VAL A 134 12.21 -11.88 -2.86
N LEU A 135 13.26 -12.29 -3.55
CA LEU A 135 13.62 -13.71 -3.69
C LEU A 135 13.94 -14.39 -2.36
N ARG A 136 14.54 -13.66 -1.41
CA ARG A 136 14.75 -14.15 -0.04
C ARG A 136 13.45 -14.42 0.71
N GLY A 137 12.39 -13.65 0.44
CA GLY A 137 11.08 -13.95 1.03
C GLY A 137 10.44 -15.19 0.39
N VAL A 138 10.58 -15.35 -0.93
CA VAL A 138 10.15 -16.56 -1.66
C VAL A 138 10.89 -17.80 -1.13
N GLU A 139 12.21 -17.73 -0.96
CA GLU A 139 13.04 -18.81 -0.39
C GLU A 139 12.59 -19.22 1.02
N ARG A 140 12.17 -18.25 1.82
CA ARG A 140 11.65 -18.47 3.18
C ARG A 140 10.19 -18.93 3.20
N GLY A 141 9.53 -19.03 2.04
CA GLY A 141 8.12 -19.38 1.93
C GLY A 141 7.17 -18.34 2.52
N LEU A 142 7.58 -17.08 2.56
CA LEU A 142 6.74 -15.99 3.06
C LEU A 142 5.59 -15.69 2.10
N THR A 143 4.45 -15.31 2.67
CA THR A 143 3.30 -14.77 1.95
C THR A 143 3.54 -13.31 1.53
N ILE A 144 2.74 -12.79 0.59
CA ILE A 144 2.85 -11.39 0.17
C ILE A 144 2.66 -10.46 1.37
N SER A 145 1.67 -10.73 2.23
CA SER A 145 1.43 -9.95 3.46
C SER A 145 2.67 -9.91 4.36
N GLU A 146 3.29 -11.06 4.63
CA GLU A 146 4.49 -11.12 5.46
C GLU A 146 5.69 -10.42 4.81
N MET A 147 5.81 -10.49 3.49
CA MET A 147 6.86 -9.79 2.75
C MET A 147 6.67 -8.27 2.78
N VAL A 148 5.42 -7.78 2.79
CA VAL A 148 5.13 -6.36 2.98
C VAL A 148 5.48 -5.94 4.42
N ASP A 149 5.03 -6.71 5.41
CA ASP A 149 5.22 -6.37 6.83
C ASP A 149 6.69 -6.43 7.27
N GLN A 150 7.48 -7.38 6.74
CA GLN A 150 8.88 -7.60 7.13
C GLN A 150 9.88 -6.96 6.15
N GLY A 151 9.48 -6.69 4.92
CA GLY A 151 10.39 -6.37 3.82
C GLY A 151 10.70 -4.89 3.67
N GLY A 152 9.92 -3.98 4.24
CA GLY A 152 10.14 -2.53 4.07
C GLY A 152 10.13 -2.04 2.61
N LEU A 153 9.73 -2.91 1.67
CA LEU A 153 9.51 -2.56 0.27
C LEU A 153 8.08 -2.06 0.13
N ALA A 154 7.91 -1.00 -0.65
CA ALA A 154 6.58 -0.53 -0.99
C ALA A 154 5.76 -1.67 -1.65
N PRO A 155 4.49 -1.88 -1.25
CA PRO A 155 3.70 -3.03 -1.71
C PRO A 155 3.66 -3.17 -3.23
N ARG A 156 3.51 -2.05 -3.95
CA ARG A 156 3.48 -2.05 -5.42
C ARG A 156 4.81 -2.50 -6.03
N MET A 157 5.94 -2.09 -5.43
CA MET A 157 7.26 -2.52 -5.90
C MET A 157 7.50 -4.01 -5.68
N LEU A 158 7.06 -4.54 -4.52
CA LEU A 158 7.11 -5.97 -4.22
C LEU A 158 6.33 -6.76 -5.27
N LEU A 159 5.06 -6.41 -5.47
CA LEU A 159 4.18 -7.10 -6.43
C LEU A 159 4.71 -7.01 -7.87
N GLY A 160 5.18 -5.85 -8.31
CA GLY A 160 5.78 -5.72 -9.65
C GLY A 160 7.05 -6.55 -9.82
N THR A 161 7.84 -6.75 -8.75
CA THR A 161 9.02 -7.61 -8.78
C THR A 161 8.64 -9.09 -8.82
N LEU A 162 7.63 -9.51 -8.05
CA LEU A 162 7.07 -10.86 -8.12
C LEU A 162 6.53 -11.16 -9.52
N GLN A 163 5.78 -10.22 -10.10
CA GLN A 163 5.24 -10.32 -11.46
C GLN A 163 6.33 -10.53 -12.50
N GLN A 164 7.43 -9.78 -12.42
CA GLN A 164 8.56 -9.94 -13.32
C GLN A 164 9.15 -11.37 -13.25
N PHE A 165 9.32 -11.91 -12.05
CA PHE A 165 9.86 -13.27 -11.86
C PHE A 165 8.87 -14.35 -12.29
N GLN A 166 7.58 -14.16 -12.04
CA GLN A 166 6.54 -15.09 -12.44
C GLN A 166 6.40 -15.15 -13.97
N GLN A 167 6.42 -13.99 -14.65
CA GLN A 167 6.38 -13.91 -16.12
C GLN A 167 7.62 -14.54 -16.77
N ALA A 168 8.77 -14.46 -16.10
CA ALA A 168 10.00 -15.15 -16.51
C ALA A 168 9.97 -16.66 -16.23
N GLY A 169 8.90 -17.19 -15.62
CA GLY A 169 8.77 -18.61 -15.26
C GLY A 169 9.67 -19.05 -14.11
N LEU A 170 10.27 -18.11 -13.36
CA LEU A 170 11.26 -18.38 -12.33
C LEU A 170 10.65 -18.70 -10.96
N ILE A 171 9.45 -18.17 -10.71
CA ILE A 171 8.65 -18.46 -9.52
C ILE A 171 7.22 -18.77 -9.93
N ALA A 172 6.50 -19.52 -9.10
CA ALA A 172 5.08 -19.82 -9.27
C ALA A 172 4.36 -19.78 -7.92
N PRO A 173 3.06 -19.40 -7.88
CA PRO A 173 2.25 -19.51 -6.67
C PRO A 173 2.19 -20.97 -6.19
N ARG A 174 2.42 -21.21 -4.90
CA ARG A 174 2.36 -22.55 -4.30
C ARG A 174 0.94 -23.11 -4.41
N HIS A 175 0.79 -24.35 -4.88
CA HIS A 175 -0.52 -25.01 -5.06
C HIS A 175 -1.22 -25.34 -3.75
#